data_AF-W9R844-F1
#
_entry.id   AF-W9R844-F1
#
_cell.length_a   1.000
_cell.length_b   1.000
_cell.length_c   1.000
_cell.angle_alpha   90.00
_cell.angle_beta   90.00
_cell.angle_gamma   90.00
#
_symmetry.space_group_name_H-M   'P 1'
#
loop_
_entity.id
_entity.type
_entity.pdbx_description
1 polymer ?
#
loop_
_entity_poly.entity_id
_entity_poly.type
_entity_poly.pdbx_seq_one_letter_code
_entity_poly.pdbx_strand_id
1 'polypeptide(L)'
;MKSGSKLKSELDWYLEEPVLPWSEDLSVLNWWRISSVRYPTLSTMARDILAVPISLATSYEAFYAELRPVDRCLTRLDPDLMNALSCTRSWFKED
;
A
#
# COMPACT_ATOMS: atom_id res chain seq x y z
N MET A 1 19.74 -19.22 -38.57
CA MET A 1 20.02 -19.43 -37.14
C MET A 1 18.69 -19.35 -36.41
N LYS A 2 18.23 -20.44 -35.76
CA LYS A 2 16.99 -20.40 -34.97
C LYS A 2 17.30 -19.61 -33.70
N SER A 3 16.78 -18.40 -33.60
CA SER A 3 16.79 -17.62 -32.36
C SER A 3 16.08 -18.45 -31.30
N GLY A 4 16.76 -18.78 -30.20
CA GLY A 4 16.13 -19.46 -29.08
C GLY A 4 14.97 -18.60 -28.58
N SER A 5 13.75 -19.12 -28.67
CA SER A 5 12.56 -18.41 -28.18
C SER A 5 12.75 -18.18 -26.68
N LYS A 6 13.01 -16.92 -26.29
CA LYS A 6 13.00 -16.51 -24.90
C LYS A 6 11.62 -16.86 -24.35
N LEU A 7 11.56 -17.76 -23.37
CA LEU A 7 10.30 -18.06 -22.68
C LEU A 7 9.81 -16.75 -22.06
N LYS A 8 8.61 -16.31 -22.44
CA LYS A 8 8.00 -15.09 -21.90
C LYS A 8 7.75 -15.25 -20.40
N SER A 9 8.21 -14.28 -19.62
CA SER A 9 7.93 -14.19 -18.19
C SER A 9 6.53 -13.64 -17.92
N GLU A 10 6.03 -13.78 -16.69
CA GLU A 10 4.79 -13.13 -16.23
C GLU A 10 4.79 -11.62 -16.53
N LEU A 11 5.93 -10.96 -16.34
CA LEU A 11 6.09 -9.53 -16.62
C LEU A 11 5.97 -9.23 -18.11
N ASP A 12 6.59 -10.03 -18.98
CA ASP A 12 6.48 -9.84 -20.43
C ASP A 12 5.01 -9.95 -20.87
N TRP A 13 4.26 -10.93 -20.33
CA TRP A 13 2.84 -11.08 -20.61
C TRP A 13 2.02 -9.90 -20.12
N TYR A 14 2.25 -9.42 -18.89
CA TYR A 14 1.55 -8.26 -18.34
C TYR A 14 1.79 -6.98 -19.15
N LEU A 15 3.03 -6.74 -19.59
CA LEU A 15 3.39 -5.54 -20.37
C LEU A 15 2.79 -5.52 -21.78
N GLU A 16 2.42 -6.68 -22.31
CA GLU A 16 1.75 -6.81 -23.61
C GLU A 16 0.23 -6.67 -23.52
N GLU A 17 -0.34 -6.66 -22.32
CA GLU A 17 -1.78 -6.49 -22.14
C GLU A 17 -2.23 -5.06 -22.47
N PRO A 18 -3.46 -4.90 -22.99
CA PRO A 18 -4.03 -3.59 -23.16
C PRO A 18 -4.19 -2.88 -21.81
N VAL A 19 -3.91 -1.58 -21.82
CA VAL A 19 -4.12 -0.72 -20.64
C VAL A 19 -5.60 -0.68 -20.31
N LEU A 20 -5.93 -0.96 -19.05
CA LEU A 20 -7.30 -0.90 -18.57
C LEU A 20 -7.80 0.55 -18.61
N PRO A 21 -9.04 0.79 -19.08
CA PRO A 21 -9.64 2.11 -18.99
C PRO A 21 -9.76 2.52 -17.52
N TRP A 22 -9.43 3.78 -17.25
CA TRP A 22 -9.54 4.35 -15.90
C TRP A 22 -11.00 4.45 -15.47
N SER A 23 -11.27 4.17 -14.20
CA SER A 23 -12.58 4.27 -13.55
C SER A 23 -12.37 4.65 -12.08
N GLU A 24 -13.28 5.43 -11.51
CA GLU A 24 -13.24 5.82 -10.08
C GLU A 24 -13.35 4.62 -9.14
N ASP A 25 -14.03 3.54 -9.57
CA ASP A 25 -14.21 2.31 -8.80
C ASP A 25 -13.03 1.33 -8.93
N LEU A 26 -11.99 1.71 -9.67
CA LEU A 26 -10.87 0.83 -9.96
C LEU A 26 -9.94 0.68 -8.75
N SER A 27 -10.15 -0.38 -7.99
CA SER A 27 -9.20 -0.81 -6.96
C SER A 27 -8.04 -1.59 -7.58
N VAL A 28 -6.89 -0.93 -7.72
CA VAL A 28 -5.65 -1.53 -8.26
C VAL A 28 -5.21 -2.76 -7.45
N LEU A 29 -5.33 -2.71 -6.11
CA LEU A 29 -5.01 -3.86 -5.25
C LEU A 29 -5.99 -5.03 -5.45
N ASN A 30 -7.28 -4.75 -5.66
CA ASN A 30 -8.25 -5.79 -5.98
C ASN A 30 -7.97 -6.42 -7.36
N TRP A 31 -7.54 -5.62 -8.32
CA TRP A 31 -7.13 -6.13 -9.63
C TRP A 31 -5.96 -7.11 -9.50
N TRP A 32 -4.88 -6.73 -8.78
CA TRP A 32 -3.74 -7.62 -8.55
C TRP A 32 -4.10 -8.88 -7.77
N ARG A 33 -5.09 -8.80 -6.87
CA ARG A 33 -5.66 -9.96 -6.17
C ARG A 33 -6.30 -10.95 -7.15
N ILE A 34 -7.14 -10.48 -8.07
CA ILE A 34 -7.82 -11.32 -9.06
C ILE A 34 -6.81 -11.88 -10.08
N SER A 35 -5.87 -11.05 -10.53
CA SER A 35 -4.82 -11.43 -11.49
C SER A 35 -3.78 -12.40 -10.94
N SER A 36 -3.77 -12.68 -9.62
CA SER A 36 -2.79 -13.57 -8.98
C SER A 36 -2.78 -15.00 -9.50
N VAL A 37 -3.91 -15.48 -10.05
CA VAL A 37 -3.98 -16.79 -10.70
C VAL A 37 -3.14 -16.82 -11.99
N ARG A 38 -3.09 -15.70 -12.72
CA ARG A 38 -2.36 -15.55 -13.98
C ARG A 38 -0.91 -15.10 -13.75
N TYR A 39 -0.68 -14.32 -12.70
CA TYR A 39 0.58 -13.65 -12.38
C TYR A 39 0.97 -13.84 -10.91
N PRO A 40 1.21 -15.07 -10.44
CA PRO A 40 1.39 -15.35 -9.02
C PRO A 40 2.59 -14.62 -8.40
N THR A 41 3.70 -14.54 -9.13
CA THR A 41 4.91 -13.87 -8.65
C THR A 41 4.75 -12.35 -8.73
N LEU A 42 4.32 -11.86 -9.89
CA LEU A 42 4.19 -10.43 -10.15
C LEU A 42 3.09 -9.78 -9.29
N SER A 43 1.94 -10.46 -9.08
CA SER A 43 0.89 -10.00 -8.16
C SER A 43 1.36 -9.89 -6.72
N THR A 44 2.31 -10.72 -6.29
CA THR A 44 2.88 -10.63 -4.94
C THR A 44 3.76 -9.40 -4.84
N MET A 45 4.71 -9.21 -5.77
CA MET A 45 5.56 -8.02 -5.81
C MET A 45 4.73 -6.72 -5.91
N ALA A 46 3.70 -6.70 -6.77
CA ALA A 46 2.86 -5.53 -6.94
C ALA A 46 2.08 -5.20 -5.67
N ARG A 47 1.57 -6.19 -4.93
CA ARG A 47 0.91 -5.95 -3.64
C ARG A 47 1.89 -5.46 -2.59
N ASP A 48 3.10 -6.02 -2.53
CA ASP A 48 4.11 -5.58 -1.57
C ASP A 48 4.52 -4.11 -1.79
N ILE A 49 4.57 -3.66 -3.04
CA ILE A 49 4.92 -2.28 -3.40
C ILE A 49 3.71 -1.34 -3.23
N LEU A 50 2.53 -1.72 -3.71
CA LEU A 50 1.35 -0.85 -3.76
C LEU A 50 0.56 -0.80 -2.45
N ALA A 51 0.71 -1.80 -1.57
CA ALA A 51 0.05 -1.81 -0.26
C ALA A 51 0.76 -0.91 0.76
N VAL A 52 2.00 -0.48 0.48
CA VAL A 52 2.64 0.58 1.26
C VAL A 52 1.81 1.84 1.04
N PRO A 53 1.11 2.37 2.06
CA PRO A 53 0.44 3.64 1.91
C PRO A 53 1.53 4.64 1.51
N ILE A 54 1.35 5.29 0.36
CA ILE A 54 2.19 6.41 -0.01
C ILE A 54 1.81 7.52 0.97
N SER A 55 2.42 7.48 2.15
CA SER A 55 2.50 8.61 3.05
C SER A 55 3.42 9.62 2.37
N LEU A 56 2.93 10.24 1.30
CA LEU A 56 3.22 11.64 1.05
C LEU A 56 2.55 12.38 2.22
N ALA A 57 3.18 12.28 3.40
CA ALA A 57 3.25 13.42 4.28
C ALA A 57 3.96 14.47 3.44
N THR A 58 3.20 15.17 2.58
CA THR A 58 3.60 16.50 2.16
C THR A 58 3.98 17.17 3.46
N SER A 59 5.15 17.79 3.51
CA SER A 59 5.68 18.42 4.72
C SER A 59 4.61 19.27 5.43
N TYR A 60 3.63 19.77 4.67
CA TYR A 60 2.37 20.32 5.13
C TYR A 60 1.61 19.49 6.18
N GLU A 61 1.17 18.26 5.92
CA GLU A 61 0.42 17.43 6.90
C GLU A 61 1.25 17.07 8.14
N ALA A 62 2.56 16.81 7.96
CA ALA A 62 3.47 16.57 9.10
C ALA A 62 3.73 17.83 9.93
N PHE A 63 3.55 19.04 9.38
CA PHE A 63 3.67 20.32 10.09
C PHE A 63 2.34 20.82 10.67
N TYR A 64 1.23 20.54 9.99
CA TYR A 64 -0.12 21.01 10.32
C TYR A 64 -0.98 19.99 11.07
N ALA A 65 -0.44 18.80 11.36
CA ALA A 65 -0.65 18.26 12.69
C ALA A 65 -0.07 19.27 13.69
N GLU A 66 -0.79 20.37 13.93
CA GLU A 66 -0.66 21.16 15.14
C GLU A 66 -0.45 20.13 16.25
N LEU A 67 0.63 20.26 17.03
CA LEU A 67 0.78 19.46 18.22
C LEU A 67 -0.48 19.70 19.05
N ARG A 68 -1.52 18.85 18.86
CA ARG A 68 -2.66 18.82 19.75
C ARG A 68 -2.01 18.62 21.10
N PRO A 69 -2.20 19.55 22.05
CA PRO A 69 -1.52 19.49 23.34
C PRO A 69 -1.66 18.06 23.83
N VAL A 70 -0.52 17.36 23.99
CA VAL A 70 -0.53 15.98 24.43
C VAL A 70 -1.38 15.99 25.69
N ASP A 71 -2.49 15.27 25.64
CA ASP A 71 -3.45 15.26 26.74
C ASP A 71 -2.65 14.95 28.01
N ARG A 72 -2.80 15.76 29.07
CA ARG A 72 -1.92 15.68 30.25
C ARG A 72 -1.93 14.30 30.90
N CYS A 73 -2.94 13.48 30.58
CA CYS A 73 -2.98 12.08 30.93
C CYS A 73 -1.87 11.27 30.21
N LEU A 74 -1.68 11.48 28.90
CA LEU A 74 -0.73 10.77 28.05
C LEU A 74 0.73 11.08 28.39
N THR A 75 1.07 12.30 28.83
CA THR A 75 2.44 12.63 29.27
C THR A 75 2.86 11.93 30.56
N ARG A 76 1.90 11.31 31.28
CA ARG A 76 2.15 10.52 32.50
C ARG A 76 2.08 9.02 32.24
N LEU A 77 1.76 8.59 31.02
CA LEU A 77 1.71 7.18 30.66
C LEU A 77 3.11 6.67 30.36
N ASP A 78 3.30 5.39 30.66
CA ASP A 78 4.49 4.67 30.27
C ASP A 78 4.63 4.65 28.74
N PRO A 79 5.85 4.81 28.17
CA PRO A 79 6.08 4.76 26.74
C PRO A 79 5.50 3.52 26.05
N ASP A 80 5.51 2.36 26.71
CA ASP A 80 4.97 1.13 26.15
C ASP A 80 3.44 1.20 26.03
N LEU A 81 2.77 1.80 27.03
CA LEU A 81 1.33 2.01 27.00
C LEU A 81 0.93 3.05 25.93
N MET A 82 1.73 4.10 25.76
CA MET A 82 1.51 5.11 24.73
C MET A 82 1.66 4.51 23.30
N ASN A 83 2.66 3.64 23.11
CA ASN A 83 2.83 2.91 21.87
C ASN A 83 1.66 1.94 21.62
N ALA A 84 1.23 1.21 22.65
CA ALA A 84 0.08 0.31 22.55
C ALA A 84 -1.20 1.07 22.15
N LEU A 85 -1.46 2.24 22.73
CA LEU A 85 -2.61 3.10 22.37
C LEU A 85 -2.52 3.64 20.93
N SER A 86 -1.32 4.00 20.47
CA SER A 86 -1.12 4.46 19.10
C SER A 86 -1.34 3.33 18.09
N CYS A 87 -0.85 2.11 18.39
CA CYS A 87 -1.07 0.92 17.58
C CYS A 87 -2.57 0.56 17.50
N THR A 88 -3.32 0.61 18.61
CA THR A 88 -4.75 0.31 18.58
C THR A 88 -5.53 1.34 17.79
N ARG A 89 -5.25 2.64 17.94
CA ARG A 89 -5.89 3.70 17.13
C ARG A 89 -5.63 3.56 15.63
N SER A 90 -4.47 3.07 15.21
CA SER A 90 -4.18 2.82 13.79
C SER A 90 -5.00 1.68 13.18
N TRP A 91 -5.54 0.78 14.00
CA TRP A 91 -6.36 -0.35 13.57
C TRP A 91 -7.85 -0.06 13.55
N PHE A 92 -8.32 0.88 14.37
CA PHE A 92 -9.70 1.36 14.29
C PHE A 92 -9.76 2.51 13.28
N LYS A 93 -10.22 2.21 12.06
CA LYS A 93 -10.72 3.26 11.17
C LYS A 93 -12.00 3.80 11.80
N GLU A 94 -12.06 5.09 12.07
CA GLU A 94 -13.34 5.76 12.31
C GLU A 94 -14.13 5.73 11.00
N ASP A 95 -15.40 5.30 11.08
CA ASP A 95 -16.36 5.28 9.97
C ASP A 95 -16.71 6.70 9.48
#